data_AF-A0A258YQZ8-F1
#
_entry.id   AF-A0A258YQZ8-F1
#
_cell.length_a   1.000
_cell.length_b   1.000
_cell.length_c   1.000
_cell.angle_alpha   90.00
_cell.angle_beta   90.00
_cell.angle_gamma   90.00
#
_symmetry.space_group_name_H-M   'P 1'
#
loop_
_entity.id
_entity.type
_entity.pdbx_description
1 polymer ?
#
loop_
_entity_poly.entity_id
_entity_poly.type
_entity_poly.pdbx_seq_one_letter_code
_entity_poly.pdbx_strand_id
1 'polypeptide(L)'
;MVAGEASGDLLGAHFVNALKQAHPDLQAAGIAGPRLVQAGVEALYPSEKLAVNGYVEVLRHLPELLWIRSRVTRHFLLKRPRVFVGIDAPDFNFVLETRLKQAGIPTVHFVSPSLWAWRPERIHRIKQAVSHMLVVFPFEEEIYRDAGIPVTYVGHPLADVIPLDPDVAAARATLALTAGPVVALLPGSRLSEVKRHAQLMLDAAALILERHPDAQFVLPAASEAT
;
A
#
# COMPACT_ATOMS: atom_id res chain seq x y z
N MET A 1 -7.03 -10.27 7.21
CA MET A 1 -6.67 -9.13 6.34
C MET A 1 -5.37 -9.43 5.62
N VAL A 2 -5.09 -8.79 4.47
CA VAL A 2 -3.85 -8.99 3.72
C VAL A 2 -3.34 -7.65 3.22
N ALA A 3 -2.12 -7.29 3.59
CA ALA A 3 -1.34 -6.20 3.01
C ALA A 3 -0.16 -6.77 2.21
N GLY A 4 -0.01 -6.32 0.95
CA GLY A 4 1.02 -6.86 0.05
C GLY A 4 2.32 -6.06 -0.04
N GLU A 5 2.32 -4.80 0.41
CA GLU A 5 3.46 -3.89 0.31
C GLU A 5 3.55 -2.99 1.56
N ALA A 6 4.69 -2.32 1.75
CA ALA A 6 4.94 -1.43 2.90
C ALA A 6 3.95 -0.25 3.00
N SER A 7 3.45 0.24 1.87
CA SER A 7 2.38 1.24 1.80
C SER A 7 1.08 0.68 2.38
N GLY A 8 0.69 -0.52 1.97
CA GLY A 8 -0.48 -1.24 2.48
C GLY A 8 -0.35 -1.57 3.98
N ASP A 9 0.86 -1.87 4.45
CA ASP A 9 1.15 -2.09 5.88
C ASP A 9 0.91 -0.82 6.72
N LEU A 10 1.36 0.35 6.23
CA LEU A 10 1.06 1.64 6.87
C LEU A 10 -0.44 1.90 6.93
N LEU A 11 -1.11 1.85 5.77
CA LEU A 11 -2.54 2.17 5.67
C LEU A 11 -3.39 1.21 6.51
N GLY A 12 -3.03 -0.08 6.47
CA GLY A 12 -3.67 -1.10 7.29
C GLY A 12 -3.48 -0.90 8.79
N ALA A 13 -2.29 -0.47 9.23
CA ALA A 13 -2.04 -0.19 10.65
C ALA A 13 -2.93 0.95 11.16
N HIS A 14 -3.02 2.06 10.41
CA HIS A 14 -3.94 3.17 10.75
C HIS A 14 -5.40 2.71 10.80
N PHE A 15 -5.83 1.93 9.80
CA PHE A 15 -7.18 1.36 9.75
C PHE A 15 -7.49 0.46 10.96
N VAL A 16 -6.58 -0.46 11.33
CA VAL A 16 -6.77 -1.36 12.48
C VAL A 16 -6.78 -0.59 13.80
N ASN A 17 -5.89 0.39 13.96
CA ASN A 17 -5.85 1.20 15.17
C ASN A 17 -7.15 1.99 15.37
N ALA A 18 -7.68 2.61 14.31
CA ALA A 18 -8.96 3.30 14.37
C ALA A 18 -10.12 2.35 14.73
N LEU A 19 -10.15 1.14 14.14
CA LEU A 19 -11.17 0.14 14.50
C LEU A 19 -11.06 -0.34 15.95
N LYS A 20 -9.85 -0.51 16.47
CA LYS A 20 -9.63 -0.94 17.87
C LYS A 20 -10.06 0.10 18.89
N GLN A 21 -10.03 1.39 18.54
CA GLN A 21 -10.58 2.45 19.41
C GLN A 21 -12.08 2.26 19.65
N ALA A 22 -12.84 1.86 18.62
CA ALA A 22 -14.26 1.58 18.72
C ALA A 22 -14.57 0.14 19.20
N HIS A 23 -13.69 -0.81 18.91
CA HIS A 23 -13.83 -2.23 19.23
C HIS A 23 -12.53 -2.82 19.82
N PRO A 24 -12.29 -2.64 21.13
CA PRO A 24 -11.05 -3.08 21.77
C PRO A 24 -10.75 -4.58 21.65
N ASP A 25 -11.80 -5.41 21.62
CA ASP A 25 -11.69 -6.87 21.50
C ASP A 25 -11.51 -7.37 20.05
N LEU A 26 -11.31 -6.45 19.09
CA LEU A 26 -11.12 -6.80 17.69
C LEU A 26 -9.86 -7.67 17.52
N GLN A 27 -10.08 -8.89 17.03
CA GLN A 27 -9.02 -9.77 16.59
C GLN A 27 -8.83 -9.67 15.08
N ALA A 28 -7.57 -9.48 14.66
CA ALA A 28 -7.19 -9.42 13.27
C ALA A 28 -6.01 -10.36 13.01
N ALA A 29 -6.06 -11.08 11.90
CA ALA A 29 -5.00 -11.99 11.47
C ALA A 29 -4.84 -11.95 9.95
N GLY A 30 -3.65 -12.27 9.45
CA GLY A 30 -3.40 -12.55 8.04
C GLY A 30 -1.99 -12.23 7.59
N ILE A 31 -1.83 -11.60 6.42
CA ILE A 31 -0.50 -11.20 5.94
C ILE A 31 -0.26 -9.76 6.37
N ALA A 32 0.76 -9.57 7.20
CA ALA A 32 1.02 -8.32 7.91
C ALA A 32 2.52 -8.00 7.85
N GLY A 33 2.83 -6.72 7.66
CA GLY A 33 4.18 -6.21 7.84
C GLY A 33 4.41 -5.72 9.28
N PRO A 34 5.56 -5.11 9.55
CA PRO A 34 5.94 -4.67 10.89
C PRO A 34 4.91 -3.74 11.55
N ARG A 35 4.29 -2.82 10.80
CA ARG A 35 3.35 -1.84 11.35
C ARG A 35 2.00 -2.47 11.70
N LEU A 36 1.48 -3.37 10.86
CA LEU A 36 0.26 -4.13 11.18
C LEU A 36 0.48 -5.04 12.40
N VAL A 37 1.65 -5.68 12.52
CA VAL A 37 1.99 -6.47 13.70
C VAL A 37 2.01 -5.61 14.97
N GLN A 38 2.61 -4.41 14.90
CA GLN A 38 2.58 -3.44 16.00
C GLN A 38 1.17 -2.96 16.34
N ALA A 39 0.28 -2.83 15.35
CA ALA A 39 -1.15 -2.56 15.55
C ALA A 39 -1.90 -3.77 16.14
N GLY A 40 -1.22 -4.89 16.41
CA GLY A 40 -1.76 -6.09 17.03
C GLY A 40 -2.54 -6.98 16.08
N VAL A 41 -2.09 -7.06 14.81
CA VAL A 41 -2.54 -8.07 13.83
C VAL A 41 -1.64 -9.30 13.93
N GLU A 42 -2.24 -10.48 14.06
CA GLU A 42 -1.52 -11.75 14.01
C GLU A 42 -0.99 -12.01 12.59
N ALA A 43 0.34 -11.98 12.42
CA ALA A 43 0.99 -12.31 11.16
C ALA A 43 1.03 -13.82 10.93
N LEU A 44 0.12 -14.33 10.09
CA LEU A 44 0.18 -15.70 9.55
C LEU A 44 1.37 -15.86 8.59
N TYR A 45 1.67 -14.79 7.84
CA TYR A 45 2.85 -14.68 6.99
C TYR A 45 3.35 -13.22 7.01
N PRO A 46 4.68 -13.01 6.88
CA PRO A 46 5.26 -11.69 6.70
C PRO A 46 4.90 -11.08 5.33
N SER A 47 4.64 -9.77 5.29
CA SER A 47 4.31 -9.04 4.04
C SER A 47 5.44 -9.04 3.00
N GLU A 48 6.67 -9.19 3.45
CA GLU A 48 7.89 -9.27 2.65
C GLU A 48 7.84 -10.46 1.68
N LYS A 49 7.06 -11.50 2.00
CA LYS A 49 6.83 -12.66 1.11
C LYS A 49 5.95 -12.33 -0.10
N LEU A 50 5.19 -11.24 -0.04
CA LEU A 50 4.37 -10.74 -1.16
C LEU A 50 5.09 -9.65 -1.96
N ALA A 51 6.06 -8.94 -1.36
CA ALA A 51 6.84 -7.91 -2.00
C ALA A 51 7.84 -8.53 -2.99
N VAL A 52 7.47 -8.66 -4.27
CA VAL A 52 8.37 -9.20 -5.28
C VAL A 52 9.00 -8.10 -6.13
N ASN A 53 10.34 -8.12 -6.19
CA ASN A 53 11.14 -7.11 -6.86
C ASN A 53 11.32 -7.43 -8.36
N GLY A 54 10.50 -6.82 -9.22
CA GLY A 54 10.73 -6.83 -10.67
C GLY A 54 10.34 -8.12 -11.43
N TYR A 55 10.22 -8.01 -12.75
CA TYR A 55 9.57 -9.01 -13.62
C TYR A 55 10.20 -10.42 -13.60
N VAL A 56 11.52 -10.54 -13.45
CA VAL A 56 12.23 -11.83 -13.45
C VAL A 56 12.14 -12.53 -12.10
N GLU A 57 12.14 -11.78 -11.00
CA GLU A 57 11.98 -12.31 -9.65
C GLU A 57 10.52 -12.71 -9.38
N VAL A 58 9.55 -11.99 -9.96
CA VAL A 58 8.12 -12.36 -9.97
C VAL A 58 7.90 -13.78 -10.48
N LEU A 59 8.55 -14.17 -11.58
CA LEU A 59 8.39 -15.53 -12.12
C LEU A 59 8.96 -16.62 -11.20
N ARG A 60 10.04 -16.33 -10.46
CA ARG A 60 10.65 -17.27 -9.50
C ARG A 60 9.83 -17.42 -8.22
N HIS A 61 9.23 -16.34 -7.74
CA HIS A 61 8.42 -16.36 -6.52
C HIS A 61 6.94 -16.68 -6.77
N LEU A 62 6.48 -16.69 -8.03
CA LEU A 62 5.09 -17.00 -8.36
C LEU A 62 4.59 -18.32 -7.74
N PRO A 63 5.33 -19.44 -7.76
CA PRO A 63 4.89 -20.66 -7.09
C PRO A 63 4.68 -20.49 -5.58
N GLU A 64 5.58 -19.76 -4.91
CA GLU A 64 5.48 -19.45 -3.49
C GLU A 64 4.27 -18.56 -3.20
N LEU A 65 4.06 -17.50 -4.00
CA LEU A 65 2.89 -16.62 -3.87
C LEU A 65 1.56 -17.38 -4.03
N LEU A 66 1.48 -18.25 -5.04
CA LEU A 66 0.29 -19.08 -5.27
C LEU A 66 0.05 -20.06 -4.11
N TRP A 67 1.13 -20.63 -3.56
CA TRP A 67 1.06 -21.49 -2.39
C TRP A 67 0.58 -20.74 -1.14
N ILE A 68 1.17 -19.57 -0.83
CA ILE A 68 0.75 -18.71 0.27
C ILE A 68 -0.72 -18.33 0.10
N ARG A 69 -1.12 -17.87 -1.08
CA ARG A 69 -2.53 -17.52 -1.36
C ARG A 69 -3.47 -18.70 -1.09
N SER A 70 -3.10 -19.90 -1.53
CA SER A 70 -3.89 -21.12 -1.29
C SER A 70 -4.02 -21.43 0.21
N ARG A 71 -2.92 -21.35 0.97
CA ARG A 71 -2.89 -21.57 2.42
C ARG A 71 -3.73 -20.55 3.17
N VAL A 72 -3.60 -19.27 2.84
CA VAL A 72 -4.35 -18.17 3.44
C VAL A 72 -5.84 -18.28 3.09
N THR A 73 -6.18 -18.63 1.85
CA THR A 73 -7.56 -18.93 1.46
C THR A 73 -8.15 -20.02 2.35
N ARG A 74 -7.45 -21.17 2.46
CA ARG A 74 -7.92 -22.29 3.28
C ARG A 74 -8.06 -21.91 4.75
N HIS A 75 -7.11 -21.15 5.28
CA HIS A 75 -7.16 -20.67 6.66
C HIS A 75 -8.44 -19.85 6.90
N PHE A 76 -8.75 -18.86 6.05
CA PHE A 76 -9.93 -18.02 6.24
C PHE A 76 -11.25 -18.74 5.94
N LEU A 77 -11.25 -19.72 5.02
CA LEU A 77 -12.43 -20.57 4.81
C LEU A 77 -12.74 -21.44 6.03
N LEU A 78 -11.72 -21.87 6.79
CA LEU A 78 -11.89 -22.65 8.02
C LEU A 78 -12.24 -21.76 9.22
N LYS A 79 -11.50 -20.67 9.42
CA LYS A 79 -11.69 -19.73 10.53
C LYS A 79 -13.01 -18.94 10.40
N ARG A 80 -13.47 -18.72 9.16
CA ARG A 80 -14.67 -17.94 8.79
C ARG A 80 -14.74 -16.58 9.51
N PRO A 81 -13.86 -15.61 9.17
CA PRO A 81 -13.92 -14.28 9.76
C PRO A 81 -15.25 -13.58 9.41
N ARG A 82 -15.66 -12.62 10.25
CA ARG A 82 -16.86 -11.79 9.98
C ARG A 82 -16.70 -10.93 8.73
N VAL A 83 -15.48 -10.47 8.47
CA VAL A 83 -15.11 -9.72 7.28
C VAL A 83 -13.67 -10.03 6.92
N PHE A 84 -13.39 -10.15 5.63
CA PHE A 84 -12.03 -10.14 5.10
C PHE A 84 -11.74 -8.77 4.50
N VAL A 85 -10.60 -8.18 4.85
CA VAL A 85 -10.13 -6.91 4.28
C VAL A 85 -8.85 -7.15 3.47
N GLY A 86 -8.91 -6.94 2.16
CA GLY A 86 -7.74 -6.85 1.29
C GLY A 86 -7.28 -5.40 1.22
N ILE A 87 -5.99 -5.16 1.43
CA ILE A 87 -5.39 -3.82 1.39
C ILE A 87 -4.40 -3.78 0.23
N ASP A 88 -4.73 -3.00 -0.80
CA ASP A 88 -3.96 -2.92 -2.03
C ASP A 88 -3.70 -4.33 -2.63
N ALA A 89 -2.60 -4.51 -3.37
CA ALA A 89 -2.18 -5.79 -3.96
C ALA A 89 -3.30 -6.52 -4.73
N PRO A 90 -3.97 -5.84 -5.68
CA PRO A 90 -5.21 -6.30 -6.31
C PRO A 90 -5.10 -7.68 -6.97
N ASP A 91 -3.97 -7.99 -7.61
CA ASP A 91 -3.79 -9.28 -8.30
C ASP A 91 -3.70 -10.47 -7.32
N PHE A 92 -3.24 -10.24 -6.08
CA PHE A 92 -3.26 -11.24 -5.02
C PHE A 92 -4.64 -11.29 -4.33
N ASN A 93 -5.12 -10.12 -3.91
CA ASN A 93 -6.31 -9.99 -3.07
C ASN A 93 -7.60 -10.31 -3.81
N PHE A 94 -7.83 -9.87 -5.04
CA PHE A 94 -9.11 -10.14 -5.72
C PHE A 94 -9.38 -11.63 -5.94
N VAL A 95 -8.34 -12.43 -6.18
CA VAL A 95 -8.51 -13.89 -6.33
C VAL A 95 -8.88 -14.55 -5.00
N LEU A 96 -8.27 -14.10 -3.91
CA LEU A 96 -8.60 -14.56 -2.56
C LEU A 96 -10.01 -14.13 -2.16
N GLU A 97 -10.33 -12.85 -2.35
CA GLU A 97 -11.63 -12.25 -2.06
C GLU A 97 -12.76 -12.93 -2.83
N THR A 98 -12.59 -13.19 -4.13
CA THR A 98 -13.60 -13.91 -4.92
C THR A 98 -13.95 -15.25 -4.28
N ARG A 99 -12.95 -16.03 -3.84
CA ARG A 99 -13.18 -17.33 -3.21
C ARG A 99 -13.86 -17.22 -1.84
N LEU A 100 -13.47 -16.22 -1.05
CA LEU A 100 -14.07 -15.98 0.26
C LEU A 100 -15.52 -15.49 0.15
N LYS A 101 -15.79 -14.56 -0.78
CA LYS A 101 -17.13 -14.04 -1.07
C LYS A 101 -18.06 -15.14 -1.58
N GLN A 102 -17.59 -16.00 -2.48
CA GLN A 102 -18.35 -17.17 -2.94
C GLN A 102 -18.69 -18.16 -1.80
N ALA A 103 -17.81 -18.26 -0.78
CA ALA A 103 -18.10 -19.05 0.41
C ALA A 103 -19.01 -18.35 1.42
N GLY A 104 -19.49 -17.13 1.14
CA GLY A 104 -20.37 -16.33 2.01
C GLY A 104 -19.65 -15.52 3.08
N ILE A 105 -18.33 -15.28 2.95
CA ILE A 105 -17.59 -14.37 3.83
C ILE A 105 -17.58 -12.98 3.19
N PRO A 106 -18.08 -11.92 3.86
CA PRO A 106 -18.02 -10.56 3.34
C PRO A 106 -16.57 -10.12 3.08
N THR A 107 -16.32 -9.55 1.90
CA THR A 107 -15.01 -9.06 1.48
C THR A 107 -15.04 -7.56 1.27
N VAL A 108 -14.10 -6.86 1.89
CA VAL A 108 -13.90 -5.42 1.70
C VAL A 108 -12.52 -5.23 1.07
N HIS A 109 -12.45 -4.44 0.02
CA HIS A 109 -11.17 -4.06 -0.57
C HIS A 109 -10.88 -2.60 -0.26
N PHE A 110 -9.71 -2.34 0.32
CA PHE A 110 -9.27 -1.02 0.73
C PHE A 110 -8.12 -0.56 -0.16
N VAL A 111 -8.25 0.67 -0.66
CA VAL A 111 -7.44 1.27 -1.73
C VAL A 111 -7.82 0.69 -3.08
N SER A 112 -8.45 1.52 -3.90
CA SER A 112 -8.83 1.11 -5.25
C SER A 112 -7.57 0.97 -6.11
N PRO A 113 -7.44 -0.14 -6.86
CA PRO A 113 -6.34 -0.26 -7.79
C PRO A 113 -6.55 0.75 -8.91
N SER A 114 -5.51 1.47 -9.33
CA SER A 114 -5.57 2.28 -10.56
C SER A 114 -5.82 1.45 -11.82
N LEU A 115 -5.97 0.12 -11.67
CA LEU A 115 -6.06 -0.82 -12.75
C LEU A 115 -7.39 -0.77 -13.53
N TRP A 116 -8.44 -0.11 -13.03
CA TRP A 116 -9.66 0.12 -13.81
C TRP A 116 -9.41 1.11 -14.96
N ALA A 117 -8.46 2.03 -14.82
CA ALA A 117 -8.24 3.12 -15.77
C ALA A 117 -7.70 2.68 -17.15
N TRP A 118 -7.10 1.49 -17.23
CA TRP A 118 -6.45 0.97 -18.45
C TRP A 118 -7.14 -0.28 -18.99
N ARG A 119 -8.05 -0.93 -18.23
CA ARG A 119 -8.80 -2.14 -18.64
C ARG A 119 -10.19 -2.20 -17.98
N PRO A 120 -11.22 -1.58 -18.59
CA PRO A 120 -12.56 -1.49 -18.02
C PRO A 120 -13.18 -2.86 -17.71
N GLU A 121 -12.81 -3.92 -18.44
CA GLU A 121 -13.38 -5.27 -18.24
C GLU A 121 -13.06 -5.82 -16.84
N ARG A 122 -11.97 -5.36 -16.20
CA ARG A 122 -11.59 -5.78 -14.85
C ARG A 122 -12.62 -5.37 -13.80
N ILE A 123 -13.47 -4.37 -14.04
CA ILE A 123 -14.52 -3.95 -13.09
C ILE A 123 -15.48 -5.11 -12.76
N HIS A 124 -15.75 -6.00 -13.72
CA HIS A 124 -16.58 -7.19 -13.49
C HIS A 124 -15.92 -8.17 -12.53
N ARG A 125 -14.59 -8.33 -12.61
CA ARG A 125 -13.82 -9.16 -11.68
C ARG A 125 -13.84 -8.57 -10.27
N ILE A 126 -13.73 -7.24 -10.17
CA ILE A 126 -13.85 -6.54 -8.89
C ILE A 126 -15.23 -6.79 -8.28
N LYS A 127 -16.31 -6.62 -9.06
CA LYS A 127 -17.69 -6.91 -8.63
C LYS A 127 -17.88 -8.34 -8.10
N GLN A 128 -17.20 -9.31 -8.71
CA GLN A 128 -17.21 -10.70 -8.24
C GLN A 128 -16.40 -10.90 -6.97
N ALA A 129 -15.34 -10.12 -6.77
CA ALA A 129 -14.43 -10.24 -5.63
C ALA A 129 -14.94 -9.56 -4.37
N VAL A 130 -15.46 -8.34 -4.48
CA VAL A 130 -15.69 -7.45 -3.34
C VAL A 130 -17.16 -7.34 -2.96
N SER A 131 -17.46 -7.41 -1.68
CA SER A 131 -18.76 -7.00 -1.14
C SER A 131 -18.86 -5.49 -0.99
N HIS A 132 -17.73 -4.81 -0.70
CA HIS A 132 -17.66 -3.35 -0.59
C HIS A 132 -16.27 -2.83 -0.93
N MET A 133 -16.19 -1.65 -1.54
CA MET A 133 -14.95 -0.92 -1.83
C MET A 133 -14.77 0.25 -0.86
N LEU A 134 -13.57 0.41 -0.32
CA LEU A 134 -13.15 1.62 0.40
C LEU A 134 -12.12 2.35 -0.46
N VAL A 135 -12.50 3.52 -0.96
CA VAL A 135 -11.71 4.30 -1.92
C VAL A 135 -11.16 5.57 -1.29
N VAL A 136 -9.97 5.98 -1.73
CA VAL A 136 -9.19 7.05 -1.07
C VAL A 136 -9.22 8.35 -1.85
N PHE A 137 -9.72 8.34 -3.09
CA PHE A 137 -9.95 9.54 -3.88
C PHE A 137 -11.45 9.71 -4.21
N PRO A 138 -11.96 10.95 -4.20
CA PRO A 138 -13.40 11.20 -4.33
C PRO A 138 -13.97 10.76 -5.68
N PHE A 139 -13.21 10.91 -6.77
CA PHE A 139 -13.65 10.52 -8.11
C PHE A 139 -13.79 9.00 -8.29
N GLU A 140 -13.15 8.19 -7.44
CA GLU A 140 -13.22 6.73 -7.55
C GLU A 140 -14.61 6.21 -7.17
N GLU A 141 -15.33 6.91 -6.28
CA GLU A 141 -16.62 6.46 -5.78
C GLU A 141 -17.66 6.35 -6.91
N GLU A 142 -17.70 7.31 -7.83
CA GLU A 142 -18.62 7.31 -8.97
C GLU A 142 -18.38 6.11 -9.89
N ILE A 143 -17.11 5.78 -10.16
CA ILE A 143 -16.69 4.67 -11.03
C ILE A 143 -17.25 3.33 -10.55
N TYR A 144 -17.15 3.05 -9.24
CA TYR A 144 -17.65 1.80 -8.66
C TYR A 144 -19.17 1.81 -8.52
N ARG A 145 -19.76 2.97 -8.21
CA ARG A 145 -21.21 3.13 -8.12
C ARG A 145 -21.89 2.84 -9.46
N ASP A 146 -21.34 3.36 -10.56
CA ASP A 146 -21.83 3.12 -11.93
C ASP A 146 -21.72 1.64 -12.33
N ALA A 147 -20.70 0.94 -11.84
CA ALA A 147 -20.54 -0.50 -12.02
C ALA A 147 -21.49 -1.34 -11.12
N GLY A 148 -22.27 -0.70 -10.24
CA GLY A 148 -23.13 -1.34 -9.27
C GLY A 148 -22.36 -2.11 -8.20
N ILE A 149 -21.21 -1.58 -7.78
CA ILE A 149 -20.36 -2.11 -6.71
C ILE A 149 -20.55 -1.20 -5.49
N PRO A 150 -20.95 -1.73 -4.32
CA PRO A 150 -21.02 -0.94 -3.10
C PRO A 150 -19.66 -0.31 -2.77
N VAL A 151 -19.65 0.99 -2.52
CA VAL A 151 -18.43 1.77 -2.36
C VAL A 151 -18.63 2.90 -1.36
N THR A 152 -17.55 3.27 -0.66
CA THR A 152 -17.49 4.43 0.21
C THR A 152 -16.16 5.14 0.03
N TYR A 153 -16.21 6.44 -0.25
CA TYR A 153 -15.05 7.32 -0.13
C TYR A 153 -14.70 7.54 1.35
N VAL A 154 -13.48 7.16 1.74
CA VAL A 154 -13.01 7.23 3.14
C VAL A 154 -11.91 8.28 3.35
N GLY A 155 -11.57 9.04 2.31
CA GLY A 155 -10.42 9.95 2.34
C GLY A 155 -9.09 9.21 2.24
N HIS A 156 -8.02 9.97 2.03
CA HIS A 156 -6.67 9.42 1.97
C HIS A 156 -6.06 9.47 3.38
N PRO A 157 -5.66 8.35 4.02
CA PRO A 157 -5.20 8.38 5.42
C PRO A 157 -4.01 9.31 5.69
N LEU A 158 -3.15 9.52 4.68
CA LEU A 158 -2.07 10.51 4.80
C LEU A 158 -2.54 11.96 4.95
N ALA A 159 -3.76 12.30 4.54
CA ALA A 159 -4.32 13.64 4.71
C ALA A 159 -4.50 14.01 6.19
N ASP A 160 -4.75 13.02 7.06
CA ASP A 160 -4.87 13.24 8.51
C ASP A 160 -3.51 13.32 9.21
N VAL A 161 -2.44 12.80 8.58
CA VAL A 161 -1.08 12.75 9.13
C VAL A 161 -0.28 13.99 8.72
N ILE A 162 -0.54 14.53 7.53
CA ILE A 162 0.20 15.68 7.00
C ILE A 162 -0.56 16.96 7.37
N PRO A 163 0.03 17.87 8.17
CA PRO A 163 -0.60 19.14 8.49
C PRO A 163 -0.78 19.99 7.23
N LEU A 164 -1.87 20.78 7.18
CA LEU A 164 -2.14 21.72 6.08
C LEU A 164 -0.99 22.72 5.89
N ASP A 165 -0.44 23.19 7.01
CA ASP A 165 0.71 24.08 7.08
C ASP A 165 1.89 23.34 7.72
N PRO A 166 2.76 22.68 6.93
CA PRO A 166 3.92 21.98 7.47
C PRO A 166 4.98 22.96 8.01
N ASP A 167 5.58 22.63 9.14
CA ASP A 167 6.68 23.40 9.71
C ASP A 167 7.99 23.14 8.96
N VAL A 168 8.21 23.92 7.90
CA VAL A 168 9.39 23.83 7.05
C VAL A 168 10.67 24.16 7.82
N ALA A 169 10.62 25.06 8.81
CA ALA A 169 11.79 25.47 9.58
C ALA A 169 12.24 24.34 10.51
N ALA A 170 11.30 23.69 11.20
CA ALA A 170 11.59 22.51 12.02
C ALA A 170 12.15 21.36 11.16
N ALA A 171 11.54 21.06 10.01
CA ALA A 171 12.03 20.02 9.11
C ALA A 171 13.46 20.30 8.62
N ARG A 172 13.76 21.56 8.27
CA ARG A 172 15.13 21.98 7.90
C ARG A 172 16.11 21.80 9.05
N ALA A 173 15.73 22.18 10.27
CA ALA A 173 16.58 22.01 11.45
C ALA A 173 16.85 20.53 11.75
N THR A 174 15.83 19.66 11.67
CA THR A 174 15.99 18.21 11.88
C THR A 174 16.91 17.57 10.84
N LEU A 175 16.85 18.02 9.59
CA LEU A 175 17.70 17.53 8.50
C LEU A 175 19.05 18.27 8.41
N ALA A 176 19.36 19.16 9.36
CA ALA A 176 20.57 19.99 9.39
C ALA A 176 20.80 20.80 8.08
N LEU A 177 19.71 21.29 7.48
CA LEU A 177 19.73 22.05 6.24
C LEU A 177 19.94 23.54 6.51
N THR A 178 20.82 24.18 5.72
CA THR A 178 21.10 25.61 5.80
C THR A 178 20.12 26.44 4.96
N ALA A 179 20.30 27.76 4.94
CA ALA A 179 19.58 28.65 4.04
C ALA A 179 19.90 28.32 2.58
N GLY A 180 18.92 28.49 1.69
CA GLY A 180 19.05 28.21 0.26
C GLY A 180 18.04 27.20 -0.28
N PRO A 181 18.07 26.95 -1.60
CA PRO A 181 17.22 25.95 -2.25
C PRO A 181 17.51 24.55 -1.72
N VAL A 182 16.46 23.77 -1.46
CA VAL A 182 16.57 22.36 -1.04
C VAL A 182 15.80 21.52 -2.05
N VAL A 183 16.45 20.48 -2.59
CA VAL A 183 15.88 19.56 -3.56
C VAL A 183 15.90 18.14 -2.99
N ALA A 184 14.73 17.52 -2.91
CA ALA A 184 14.64 16.11 -2.53
C ALA A 184 14.78 15.22 -3.78
N LEU A 185 15.67 14.23 -3.72
CA LEU A 185 15.87 13.22 -4.74
C LEU A 185 15.17 11.93 -4.30
N LEU A 186 14.10 11.55 -4.97
CA LEU A 186 13.31 10.35 -4.64
C LEU A 186 13.42 9.33 -5.79
N PRO A 187 14.55 8.59 -5.89
CA PRO A 187 14.81 7.70 -7.03
C PRO A 187 13.86 6.49 -7.10
N GLY A 188 13.14 6.22 -6.02
CA GLY A 188 12.14 5.16 -5.92
C GLY A 188 12.29 4.38 -4.62
N SER A 189 11.28 3.58 -4.28
CA SER A 189 11.32 2.69 -3.12
C SER A 189 11.83 1.30 -3.48
N ARG A 190 11.83 0.95 -4.77
CA ARG A 190 12.23 -0.36 -5.27
C ARG A 190 13.65 -0.31 -5.84
N LEU A 191 14.43 -1.36 -5.63
CA LEU A 191 15.82 -1.43 -6.12
C LEU A 191 15.92 -1.22 -7.64
N SER A 192 14.94 -1.68 -8.42
CA SER A 192 14.89 -1.47 -9.87
C SER A 192 14.66 -0.01 -10.26
N GLU A 193 13.81 0.72 -9.52
CA GLU A 193 13.58 2.15 -9.73
C GLU A 193 14.84 2.94 -9.39
N VAL A 194 15.47 2.63 -8.25
CA VAL A 194 16.73 3.23 -7.83
C VAL A 194 17.81 3.03 -8.89
N LYS A 195 18.02 1.79 -9.34
CA LYS A 195 19.00 1.48 -10.41
C LYS A 195 18.73 2.24 -11.72
N ARG A 196 17.47 2.53 -12.04
CA ARG A 196 17.07 3.19 -13.29
C ARG A 196 17.12 4.71 -13.19
N HIS A 197 16.77 5.28 -12.04
CA HIS A 197 16.55 6.71 -11.89
C HIS A 197 17.66 7.43 -11.13
N ALA A 198 18.39 6.76 -10.22
CA ALA A 198 19.33 7.42 -9.34
C ALA A 198 20.43 8.17 -10.10
N GLN A 199 21.04 7.55 -11.13
CA GLN A 199 22.09 8.21 -11.91
C GLN A 199 21.57 9.50 -12.57
N LEU A 200 20.41 9.43 -13.24
CA LEU A 200 19.82 10.58 -13.90
C LEU A 200 19.50 11.72 -12.91
N MET A 201 18.99 11.38 -11.73
CA MET A 201 18.71 12.38 -10.68
C MET A 201 19.99 13.01 -10.13
N LEU A 202 21.07 12.24 -9.99
CA LEU A 202 22.38 12.75 -9.55
C LEU A 202 23.02 13.64 -10.62
N ASP A 203 22.93 13.25 -11.89
CA ASP A 203 23.42 14.08 -13.01
C ASP A 203 22.68 15.42 -13.07
N ALA A 204 21.35 15.40 -12.88
CA ALA A 204 20.54 16.61 -12.78
C ALA A 204 20.92 17.46 -11.56
N ALA A 205 21.20 16.84 -10.41
CA ALA A 205 21.66 17.54 -9.22
C ALA A 205 23.01 18.25 -9.45
N ALA A 206 23.94 17.61 -10.15
CA ALA A 206 25.22 18.23 -10.52
C ALA A 206 25.00 19.48 -11.40
N LEU A 207 24.14 19.39 -12.42
CA LEU A 207 23.80 20.53 -13.28
C LEU A 207 23.10 21.67 -12.53
N ILE A 208 22.28 21.34 -11.53
CA ILE A 208 21.66 22.35 -10.66
C ILE A 208 22.73 23.04 -9.81
N LEU A 209 23.68 22.28 -9.25
CA LEU A 209 24.74 22.81 -8.39
C LEU A 209 25.68 23.77 -9.15
N GLU A 210 25.92 23.54 -10.44
CA GLU A 210 26.66 24.47 -11.30
C GLU A 210 26.01 25.86 -11.39
N ARG A 211 24.67 25.93 -11.33
CA ARG A 211 23.89 27.18 -11.43
C ARG A 211 23.50 27.77 -10.09
N HIS A 212 23.36 26.91 -9.07
CA HIS A 212 22.99 27.26 -7.71
C HIS A 212 23.98 26.59 -6.74
N PRO A 213 25.16 27.17 -6.52
CA PRO A 213 26.20 26.59 -5.66
C PRO A 213 25.77 26.44 -4.18
N ASP A 214 24.72 27.14 -3.77
CA ASP A 214 24.11 27.08 -2.44
C ASP A 214 22.95 26.06 -2.34
N ALA A 215 22.62 25.37 -3.43
CA ALA A 215 21.58 24.34 -3.42
C ALA A 215 22.00 23.11 -2.60
N GLN A 216 21.06 22.59 -1.81
CA GLN A 216 21.23 21.41 -0.99
C GLN A 216 20.35 20.27 -1.50
N PHE A 217 20.83 19.04 -1.41
CA PHE A 217 20.11 17.85 -1.88
C PHE A 217 19.89 16.87 -0.75
N VAL A 218 18.67 16.34 -0.66
CA VAL A 218 18.29 15.31 0.32
C VAL A 218 17.84 14.06 -0.42
N LEU A 219 18.44 12.91 -0.12
CA LEU A 219 18.06 11.63 -0.71
C LEU A 219 17.54 10.69 0.38
N PRO A 220 16.21 10.68 0.64
CA PRO A 220 15.64 9.73 1.59
C PRO A 220 15.69 8.31 1.00
N ALA A 221 16.29 7.38 1.75
CA ALA A 221 16.30 5.96 1.42
C ALA A 221 15.14 5.23 2.12
N ALA A 222 14.41 4.40 1.36
CA ALA A 222 13.25 3.67 1.89
C ALA A 222 13.62 2.49 2.82
N SER A 223 14.87 2.01 2.74
CA SER A 223 15.45 0.97 3.58
C SER A 223 16.80 1.40 4.09
N GLU A 224 17.23 0.88 5.24
CA GLU A 224 18.61 1.04 5.71
C GLU A 224 19.59 0.43 4.70
N ALA A 225 20.79 1.02 4.60
CA ALA A 225 21.83 0.50 3.73
C ALA A 225 22.29 -0.86 4.27
N THR A 226 21.98 -1.92 3.54
CA THR A 226 22.63 -3.24 3.69
C THR A 226 23.97 -3.29 2.99
#